data_AF-A0AAV2CGV0-F1
#
_entry.id   AF-A0AAV2CGV0-F1
#
_cell.length_a   1.000
_cell.length_b   1.000
_cell.length_c   1.000
_cell.angle_alpha   90.00
_cell.angle_beta   90.00
_cell.angle_gamma   90.00
#
_symmetry.space_group_name_H-M   'P 1'
#
loop_
_entity.id
_entity.type
_entity.pdbx_description
1 polymer ?
#
loop_
_entity_poly.entity_id
_entity_poly.type
_entity_poly.pdbx_seq_one_letter_code
_entity_poly.pdbx_strand_id
1 'polypeptide(L)'
;MQLIPPSECQQFFRTGLQDWILSNLRNQHRALEFGVTCWSLWRTRNDRVFEGKIITLEAFLHRVRAWIPIVRTALDKDKLIHKPSLPARTEEMISWKPPPPEWVCLNPDGSVIHDTGLAAAGGLIRDHTGRCLTAFALNLRACTITQAELRGVVERLQVVCERGYRRVRVQLDSKCAVHLIRQAHTGDHHCGSILDRFRDLMSRPWEVTIEHIYREGNCCADYLASRGHVLPFGLHEVENSDPMLSYWIMYDCQGISEPWLVLNER
;
A
#
# COMPACT_ATOMS: atom_id res chain seq x y z
N MET A 1 -10.06 -35.35 -14.32
CA MET A 1 -8.76 -35.16 -13.63
C MET A 1 -8.96 -35.49 -12.17
N GLN A 2 -8.45 -36.64 -11.73
CA GLN A 2 -8.49 -37.03 -10.33
C GLN A 2 -7.30 -36.33 -9.65
N LEU A 3 -7.59 -35.34 -8.79
CA LEU A 3 -6.55 -34.51 -8.17
C LEU A 3 -5.73 -35.28 -7.13
N ILE A 4 -6.27 -36.37 -6.58
CA ILE A 4 -5.66 -37.26 -5.58
C ILE A 4 -5.94 -38.71 -6.00
N PRO A 5 -4.93 -39.60 -6.04
CA PRO A 5 -5.14 -41.03 -6.25
C PRO A 5 -6.03 -41.63 -5.15
N PRO A 6 -6.94 -42.58 -5.45
CA PRO A 6 -7.82 -43.18 -4.46
C PRO A 6 -7.09 -43.76 -3.24
N SER A 7 -5.85 -44.24 -3.43
CA SER A 7 -4.97 -44.78 -2.39
C SER A 7 -4.46 -43.74 -1.39
N GLU A 8 -4.45 -42.46 -1.74
CA GLU A 8 -3.87 -41.37 -0.93
C GLU A 8 -4.95 -40.54 -0.20
N CYS A 9 -6.23 -40.71 -0.55
CA CYS A 9 -7.33 -39.89 -0.01
C CYS A 9 -7.44 -39.95 1.52
N GLN A 10 -7.25 -41.12 2.14
CA GLN A 10 -7.36 -41.24 3.60
C GLN A 10 -6.20 -40.55 4.35
N GLN A 11 -5.00 -40.59 3.79
CA GLN A 11 -3.82 -39.95 4.39
C GLN A 11 -3.85 -38.43 4.17
N PHE A 12 -4.38 -37.99 3.04
CA PHE A 12 -4.47 -36.58 2.65
C PHE A 12 -5.26 -35.70 3.64
N PHE A 13 -6.32 -36.22 4.27
CA PHE A 13 -7.14 -35.45 5.22
C PHE A 13 -6.75 -35.63 6.69
N ARG A 14 -5.70 -36.42 6.98
CA ARG A 14 -5.29 -36.78 8.35
C ARG A 14 -3.98 -36.14 8.79
N THR A 15 -3.28 -35.44 7.91
CA THR A 15 -2.03 -34.73 8.25
C THR A 15 -2.31 -33.34 8.80
N GLY A 16 -1.41 -32.83 9.65
CA GLY A 16 -1.48 -31.45 10.12
C GLY A 16 -1.33 -30.45 8.97
N LEU A 17 -1.92 -29.26 9.09
CA LEU A 17 -1.99 -28.26 8.01
C LEU A 17 -0.62 -27.94 7.40
N GLN A 18 0.41 -27.76 8.23
CA GLN A 18 1.75 -27.41 7.78
C GLN A 18 2.41 -28.56 7.00
N ASP A 19 2.34 -29.78 7.53
CA ASP A 19 2.86 -30.98 6.85
C ASP A 19 2.10 -31.28 5.56
N TRP A 20 0.79 -31.03 5.56
CA TRP A 20 -0.07 -31.17 4.39
C TRP A 20 0.32 -30.20 3.28
N ILE A 21 0.54 -28.92 3.60
CA ILE A 21 0.99 -27.91 2.63
C ILE A 21 2.38 -28.29 2.09
N LEU A 22 3.34 -28.60 2.97
CA LEU A 22 4.71 -28.91 2.57
C LEU A 22 4.79 -30.18 1.73
N SER A 23 4.03 -31.23 2.06
CA SER A 23 3.98 -32.48 1.31
C SER A 23 3.49 -32.26 -0.13
N ASN A 24 2.42 -31.48 -0.30
CA ASN A 24 1.88 -31.20 -1.63
C ASN A 24 2.80 -30.30 -2.47
N LEU A 25 3.44 -29.31 -1.85
CA LEU A 25 4.38 -28.41 -2.54
C LEU A 25 5.72 -29.07 -2.91
N ARG A 26 6.11 -30.14 -2.20
CA ARG A 26 7.35 -30.90 -2.51
C ARG A 26 7.12 -31.99 -3.57
N ASN A 27 5.88 -32.35 -3.86
CA ASN A 27 5.56 -33.35 -4.87
C ASN A 27 5.67 -32.75 -6.28
N GLN A 28 6.76 -33.05 -7.00
CA GLN A 28 7.03 -32.48 -8.33
C GLN A 28 5.91 -32.66 -9.36
N HIS A 29 5.07 -33.70 -9.21
CA HIS A 29 3.97 -33.97 -10.14
C HIS A 29 2.69 -33.20 -9.84
N ARG A 30 2.53 -32.63 -8.63
CA ARG A 30 1.28 -32.02 -8.16
C ARG A 30 1.46 -30.64 -7.53
N ALA A 31 2.69 -30.23 -7.25
CA ALA A 31 3.01 -28.97 -6.58
C ALA A 31 2.47 -27.76 -7.33
N LEU A 32 2.55 -27.78 -8.67
CA LEU A 32 2.04 -26.70 -9.51
C LEU A 32 0.51 -26.62 -9.46
N GLU A 33 -0.16 -27.74 -9.72
CA GLU A 33 -1.62 -27.85 -9.68
C GLU A 33 -2.16 -27.46 -8.29
N PHE A 34 -1.49 -27.93 -7.24
CA PHE A 34 -1.80 -27.60 -5.85
C PHE A 34 -1.62 -26.11 -5.57
N GLY A 35 -0.47 -25.53 -5.89
CA GLY A 35 -0.18 -24.11 -5.66
C GLY A 35 -1.13 -23.19 -6.42
N VAL A 36 -1.38 -23.47 -7.69
CA VAL A 36 -2.34 -22.70 -8.51
C VAL A 36 -3.76 -22.83 -7.96
N THR A 37 -4.14 -24.00 -7.44
CA THR A 37 -5.45 -24.21 -6.83
C THR A 37 -5.58 -23.45 -5.51
N CYS A 38 -4.59 -23.51 -4.62
CA CYS A 38 -4.56 -22.76 -3.36
C CYS A 38 -4.64 -21.25 -3.60
N TRP A 39 -3.84 -20.73 -4.53
CA TRP A 39 -3.90 -19.33 -4.92
C TRP A 39 -5.26 -18.95 -5.52
N SER A 40 -5.83 -19.80 -6.38
CA SER A 40 -7.15 -19.56 -6.98
C SER A 40 -8.27 -19.59 -5.93
N LEU A 41 -8.17 -20.45 -4.91
CA LEU A 41 -9.10 -20.49 -3.78
C LEU A 41 -8.99 -19.22 -2.94
N TRP A 42 -7.77 -18.83 -2.57
CA TRP A 42 -7.51 -17.58 -1.85
C TRP A 42 -8.07 -16.38 -2.62
N ARG A 43 -7.79 -16.29 -3.92
CA ARG A 43 -8.30 -15.22 -4.78
C ARG A 43 -9.82 -15.23 -4.88
N THR A 44 -10.44 -16.40 -5.08
CA THR A 44 -11.90 -16.51 -5.16
C THR A 44 -12.55 -16.12 -3.83
N ARG A 45 -11.94 -16.49 -2.70
CA ARG A 45 -12.37 -16.05 -1.38
C ARG A 45 -12.29 -14.53 -1.27
N ASN A 46 -11.19 -13.93 -1.74
CA ASN A 46 -10.99 -12.50 -1.72
C ASN A 46 -11.97 -11.76 -2.65
N ASP A 47 -12.15 -12.22 -3.90
CA ASP A 47 -13.14 -11.67 -4.84
C ASP A 47 -14.55 -11.72 -4.22
N ARG A 48 -14.88 -12.78 -3.47
CA ARG A 48 -16.15 -12.89 -2.75
C ARG A 48 -16.26 -11.93 -1.57
N VAL A 49 -15.21 -11.83 -0.74
CA VAL A 49 -15.18 -11.01 0.48
C VAL A 49 -15.13 -9.52 0.13
N PHE A 50 -14.30 -9.13 -0.83
CA PHE A 50 -14.00 -7.73 -1.15
C PHE A 50 -14.81 -7.17 -2.33
N GLU A 51 -15.28 -8.01 -3.25
CA GLU A 51 -15.99 -7.56 -4.47
C GLU A 51 -17.40 -8.17 -4.62
N GLY A 52 -17.84 -9.01 -3.67
CA GLY A 52 -19.13 -9.69 -3.72
C GLY A 52 -19.28 -10.69 -4.88
N LYS A 53 -18.18 -11.01 -5.59
CA LYS A 53 -18.22 -11.86 -6.78
C LYS A 53 -18.34 -13.33 -6.37
N ILE A 54 -19.45 -13.95 -6.74
CA ILE A 54 -19.66 -15.40 -6.56
C ILE A 54 -19.43 -16.07 -7.92
N ILE A 55 -18.55 -17.06 -7.95
CA ILE A 55 -18.28 -17.87 -9.14
C ILE A 55 -18.81 -19.29 -8.93
N THR A 56 -19.25 -19.92 -10.02
CA THR A 56 -19.63 -21.33 -10.00
C THR A 56 -18.38 -22.22 -9.89
N LEU A 57 -18.58 -23.46 -9.42
CA LEU A 57 -17.50 -24.46 -9.38
C LEU A 57 -16.90 -24.70 -10.78
N GLU A 58 -17.73 -24.65 -11.82
CA GLU A 58 -17.28 -24.81 -13.21
C GLU A 58 -16.36 -23.66 -13.65
N ALA A 59 -16.75 -22.41 -13.37
CA ALA A 59 -15.94 -21.24 -13.66
C ALA A 59 -14.62 -21.23 -12.86
N PHE A 60 -14.65 -21.70 -11.61
CA PHE A 60 -13.46 -21.90 -10.79
C PHE A 60 -12.51 -22.94 -11.41
N LEU A 61 -13.02 -24.11 -11.79
CA LEU A 61 -12.22 -25.17 -12.40
C LEU A 61 -11.66 -24.75 -13.75
N HIS A 62 -12.44 -24.03 -14.56
CA HIS A 62 -11.98 -23.45 -15.82
C HIS A 62 -10.82 -22.48 -15.59
N ARG A 63 -10.94 -21.59 -14.59
CA ARG A 63 -9.87 -20.66 -14.20
C ARG A 63 -8.59 -21.40 -13.81
N VAL A 64 -8.67 -22.37 -12.89
CA VAL A 64 -7.50 -23.16 -12.46
C VAL A 64 -6.83 -23.84 -13.65
N ARG A 65 -7.60 -24.49 -14.54
CA ARG A 65 -7.08 -25.15 -15.74
C ARG A 65 -6.42 -24.19 -16.71
N ALA A 66 -6.96 -22.99 -16.89
CA ALA A 66 -6.37 -21.97 -17.75
C ALA A 66 -5.04 -21.42 -17.19
N TRP A 67 -4.89 -21.35 -15.87
CA TRP A 67 -3.68 -20.82 -15.23
C TRP A 67 -2.51 -21.81 -15.15
N ILE A 68 -2.78 -23.12 -15.03
CA ILE A 68 -1.73 -24.15 -14.99
C ILE A 68 -0.71 -24.03 -16.14
N PRO A 69 -1.10 -24.00 -17.43
CA PRO A 69 -0.13 -23.90 -18.53
C PRO A 69 0.60 -22.56 -18.56
N ILE A 70 -0.03 -21.47 -18.12
CA ILE A 70 0.60 -20.14 -18.03
C ILE A 70 1.72 -20.16 -17.00
N VAL A 71 1.43 -20.63 -15.79
CA VAL A 71 2.42 -20.69 -14.70
C VAL A 71 3.50 -21.71 -15.03
N ARG A 72 3.15 -22.87 -15.62
CA ARG A 72 4.12 -23.85 -16.09
C ARG A 72 5.12 -23.24 -17.06
N THR A 73 4.62 -22.50 -18.05
CA THR A 73 5.45 -21.81 -19.05
C THR A 73 6.32 -20.72 -18.41
N ALA A 74 5.81 -20.03 -17.38
CA ALA A 74 6.57 -19.01 -16.65
C ALA A 74 7.67 -19.60 -15.75
N LEU A 75 7.48 -20.83 -15.24
CA LEU A 75 8.45 -21.54 -14.41
C LEU A 75 9.51 -22.29 -15.23
N ASP A 76 9.25 -22.53 -16.52
CA ASP A 76 10.18 -23.17 -17.44
C ASP A 76 11.29 -22.17 -17.82
N LYS A 77 12.39 -22.21 -17.04
CA LYS A 77 13.53 -21.29 -17.16
C LYS A 77 14.16 -21.27 -18.56
N ASP A 78 14.05 -22.34 -19.33
CA ASP A 78 14.64 -22.47 -20.67
C ASP A 78 13.88 -21.71 -21.78
N LYS A 79 12.63 -21.29 -21.56
CA LYS A 79 11.87 -20.52 -22.56
C LYS A 79 11.91 -19.00 -22.36
N LEU A 80 12.63 -18.52 -21.35
CA LEU A 80 12.77 -17.10 -21.03
C LEU A 80 13.88 -16.37 -21.81
N ILE A 81 14.60 -17.06 -22.70
CA ILE A 81 15.75 -16.51 -23.45
C ILE A 81 15.36 -15.40 -24.46
N HIS A 82 14.07 -15.21 -24.77
CA HIS A 82 13.63 -14.22 -25.76
C HIS A 82 12.65 -13.13 -25.27
N LYS A 83 12.59 -12.85 -23.97
CA LYS A 83 11.96 -11.59 -23.50
C LYS A 83 13.04 -10.50 -23.36
N PRO A 84 12.78 -9.24 -23.77
CA PRO A 84 13.62 -8.13 -23.34
C PRO A 84 13.69 -8.19 -21.81
N SER A 85 14.91 -8.16 -21.29
CA SER A 85 15.19 -8.30 -19.86
C SER A 85 14.28 -7.37 -19.07
N LEU A 86 13.40 -7.94 -18.23
CA LEU A 86 12.81 -7.19 -17.13
C LEU A 86 13.98 -6.56 -16.35
N PRO A 87 13.88 -5.28 -15.96
CA PRO A 87 14.96 -4.62 -15.25
C PRO A 87 15.32 -5.46 -14.02
N ALA A 88 16.63 -5.64 -13.80
CA ALA A 88 17.13 -6.38 -12.65
C ALA A 88 16.49 -5.81 -11.38
N ARG A 89 15.78 -6.67 -10.63
CA ARG A 89 15.24 -6.31 -9.31
C ARG A 89 16.40 -6.23 -8.35
N THR A 90 16.68 -5.04 -7.85
CA THR A 90 17.62 -4.83 -6.75
C THR A 90 16.85 -4.83 -5.45
N GLU A 91 17.36 -5.55 -4.46
CA GLU A 91 16.90 -5.46 -3.08
C GLU A 91 17.47 -4.15 -2.51
N GLU A 92 16.60 -3.19 -2.25
CA GLU A 92 16.97 -1.93 -1.63
C GLU A 92 16.42 -1.88 -0.21
N MET A 93 17.28 -1.43 0.72
CA MET A 93 16.90 -1.17 2.09
C MET A 93 16.14 0.16 2.13
N ILE A 94 14.84 0.11 2.40
CA ILE A 94 13.99 1.30 2.42
C ILE A 94 13.92 1.85 3.84
N SER A 95 14.33 3.10 4.01
CA SER A 95 14.14 3.90 5.23
C SER A 95 13.58 5.27 4.87
N TRP A 96 12.88 5.89 5.81
CA TRP A 96 12.47 7.28 5.69
C TRP A 96 13.69 8.20 5.59
N LYS A 97 13.61 9.22 4.74
CA LYS A 97 14.69 10.21 4.56
C LYS A 97 14.21 11.61 4.93
N PRO A 98 14.92 12.33 5.83
CA PRO A 98 14.55 13.68 6.22
C PRO A 98 14.70 14.67 5.06
N PRO A 99 13.96 15.79 5.10
CA PRO A 99 14.12 16.85 4.11
C PRO A 99 15.41 17.66 4.38
N PRO A 100 15.89 18.47 3.41
CA PRO A 100 17.04 19.34 3.61
C PRO A 100 16.80 20.39 4.71
N PRO A 101 17.86 21.03 5.25
CA PRO A 101 17.71 22.16 6.16
C PRO A 101 16.76 23.23 5.61
N GLU A 102 16.01 23.88 6.49
CA GLU A 102 14.96 24.89 6.18
C GLU A 102 13.67 24.33 5.54
N TRP A 103 13.61 23.04 5.24
CA TRP A 103 12.39 22.40 4.77
C TRP A 103 11.66 21.68 5.91
N VAL A 104 10.33 21.65 5.80
CA VAL A 104 9.50 20.71 6.56
C VAL A 104 9.00 19.59 5.65
N CYS A 105 8.88 18.38 6.18
CA CYS A 105 8.32 17.24 5.48
C CYS A 105 6.91 16.96 5.98
N LEU A 106 5.96 16.79 5.05
CA LEU A 106 4.64 16.26 5.31
C LEU A 106 4.59 14.81 4.80
N ASN A 107 4.32 13.88 5.72
CA ASN A 107 4.08 12.47 5.44
C ASN A 107 2.60 12.17 5.73
N PRO A 108 1.70 12.22 4.73
CA PRO A 108 0.32 11.77 4.87
C PRO A 108 0.16 10.32 4.39
N ASP A 109 -0.90 9.68 4.85
CA ASP A 109 -1.38 8.40 4.36
C ASP A 109 -2.92 8.32 4.47
N GLY A 110 -3.53 7.51 3.62
CA GLY A 110 -4.96 7.20 3.61
C GLY A 110 -5.22 5.75 4.03
N SER A 111 -6.30 5.52 4.77
CA SER A 111 -6.72 4.18 5.17
C SER A 111 -8.21 4.00 4.93
N VAL A 112 -8.60 2.86 4.35
CA VAL A 112 -10.00 2.49 4.16
C VAL A 112 -10.22 1.06 4.67
N ILE A 113 -11.20 0.89 5.55
CA ILE A 113 -11.65 -0.41 6.02
C ILE A 113 -12.59 -0.99 4.95
N HIS A 114 -12.14 -2.05 4.28
CA HIS A 114 -12.89 -2.65 3.17
C HIS A 114 -14.33 -3.05 3.52
N ASP A 115 -14.54 -3.65 4.69
CA ASP A 115 -15.84 -4.20 5.08
C ASP A 115 -16.90 -3.13 5.36
N THR A 116 -16.48 -1.97 5.87
CA THR A 116 -17.39 -0.89 6.29
C THR A 116 -17.38 0.29 5.33
N GLY A 117 -16.39 0.37 4.44
CA GLY A 117 -16.12 1.55 3.63
C GLY A 117 -15.65 2.76 4.46
N LEU A 118 -15.34 2.55 5.75
CA LEU A 118 -14.88 3.64 6.61
C LEU A 118 -13.49 4.07 6.20
N ALA A 119 -13.30 5.38 6.07
CA ALA A 119 -12.12 6.02 5.57
C ALA A 119 -11.56 6.97 6.62
N ALA A 120 -10.24 6.98 6.71
CA ALA A 120 -9.47 7.88 7.54
C ALA A 120 -8.21 8.30 6.78
N ALA A 121 -7.63 9.41 7.20
CA ALA A 121 -6.30 9.82 6.79
C ALA A 121 -5.49 10.13 8.05
N GLY A 122 -4.18 10.13 7.94
CA GLY A 122 -3.31 10.48 9.04
C GLY A 122 -1.93 10.82 8.55
N GLY A 123 -1.08 11.28 9.45
CA GLY A 123 0.25 11.68 9.07
C GLY A 123 0.89 12.65 10.04
N LEU A 124 2.04 13.14 9.65
CA LEU A 124 2.83 14.02 10.48
C LEU A 124 3.66 15.00 9.66
N ILE A 125 3.99 16.10 10.30
CA ILE A 125 4.88 17.14 9.81
C ILE A 125 6.17 17.05 10.63
N ARG A 126 7.30 16.95 9.96
CA ARG A 126 8.63 16.87 10.58
C ARG A 126 9.55 17.96 10.07
N ASP A 127 10.53 18.35 10.88
CA ASP A 127 11.65 19.18 10.41
C ASP A 127 12.79 18.32 9.84
N HIS A 128 13.83 19.00 9.32
CA HIS A 128 15.03 18.39 8.76
C HIS A 128 15.83 17.50 9.73
N THR A 129 15.59 17.59 11.05
CA THR A 129 16.23 16.72 12.05
C THR A 129 15.43 15.44 12.32
N GLY A 130 14.27 15.27 11.66
CA GLY A 130 13.35 14.17 11.94
C GLY A 130 12.42 14.43 13.11
N ARG A 131 12.56 15.56 13.81
CA ARG A 131 11.67 15.93 14.92
C ARG A 131 10.25 16.16 14.40
N CYS A 132 9.30 15.43 14.98
CA CYS A 132 7.88 15.65 14.74
C CYS A 132 7.47 17.03 15.28
N LEU A 133 6.97 17.87 14.39
CA LEU A 133 6.41 19.18 14.72
C LEU A 133 4.92 19.05 15.07
N THR A 134 4.19 18.19 14.35
CA THR A 134 2.78 17.90 14.58
C THR A 134 2.41 16.57 13.96
N ALA A 135 1.60 15.78 14.65
CA ALA A 135 0.97 14.58 14.11
C ALA A 135 -0.55 14.74 14.08
N PHE A 136 -1.21 14.01 13.18
CA PHE A 136 -2.64 14.10 13.02
C PHE A 136 -3.28 12.79 12.59
N ALA A 137 -4.56 12.68 12.93
CA ALA A 137 -5.46 11.68 12.42
C ALA A 137 -6.77 12.38 12.00
N LEU A 138 -7.39 11.91 10.94
CA LEU A 138 -8.54 12.54 10.30
C LEU A 138 -9.55 11.44 9.96
N ASN A 139 -10.68 11.43 10.67
CA ASN A 139 -11.78 10.54 10.32
C ASN A 139 -12.61 11.19 9.20
N LEU A 140 -12.70 10.51 8.05
CA LEU A 140 -13.37 11.00 6.84
C LEU A 140 -14.75 10.36 6.61
N ARG A 141 -15.17 9.47 7.51
CA ARG A 141 -16.33 8.58 7.33
C ARG A 141 -16.21 7.72 6.09
N ALA A 142 -16.73 8.12 4.94
CA ALA A 142 -16.75 7.27 3.76
C ALA A 142 -16.21 8.04 2.56
N CYS A 143 -15.11 7.57 2.00
CA CYS A 143 -14.53 8.07 0.76
C CYS A 143 -13.62 7.01 0.14
N THR A 144 -13.17 7.22 -1.10
CA THR A 144 -12.19 6.32 -1.71
C THR A 144 -10.82 6.45 -1.03
N ILE A 145 -9.97 5.43 -1.18
CA ILE A 145 -8.59 5.47 -0.68
C ILE A 145 -7.83 6.68 -1.22
N THR A 146 -7.96 6.97 -2.51
CA THR A 146 -7.33 8.12 -3.16
C THR A 146 -7.87 9.45 -2.62
N GLN A 147 -9.17 9.53 -2.30
CA GLN A 147 -9.71 10.73 -1.65
C GLN A 147 -9.14 10.91 -0.24
N ALA A 148 -8.95 9.83 0.52
CA ALA A 148 -8.39 9.89 1.86
C ALA A 148 -6.94 10.42 1.85
N GLU A 149 -6.10 9.87 0.97
CA GLU A 149 -4.74 10.32 0.70
C GLU A 149 -4.69 11.83 0.40
N LEU A 150 -5.46 12.27 -0.60
CA LEU A 150 -5.48 13.66 -1.04
C LEU A 150 -6.06 14.62 0.02
N ARG A 151 -7.05 14.17 0.81
CA ARG A 151 -7.58 14.93 1.95
C ARG A 151 -6.51 15.16 3.00
N GLY A 152 -5.75 14.13 3.36
CA GLY A 152 -4.63 14.24 4.30
C GLY A 152 -3.60 15.28 3.86
N VAL A 153 -3.26 15.29 2.56
CA VAL A 153 -2.37 16.29 1.95
C VAL A 153 -2.94 17.70 2.08
N VAL A 154 -4.16 17.95 1.59
CA VAL A 154 -4.74 19.30 1.50
C VAL A 154 -4.98 19.91 2.88
N GLU A 155 -5.56 19.15 3.81
CA GLU A 155 -5.86 19.65 5.15
C GLU A 155 -4.58 20.07 5.89
N ARG A 156 -3.46 19.38 5.65
CA ARG A 156 -2.21 19.69 6.34
C ARG A 156 -1.32 20.69 5.64
N LEU A 157 -1.34 20.73 4.31
CA LEU A 157 -0.69 21.81 3.57
C LEU A 157 -1.28 23.17 3.94
N GLN A 158 -2.59 23.26 4.15
CA GLN A 158 -3.22 24.49 4.63
C GLN A 158 -2.61 24.93 5.98
N VAL A 159 -2.53 24.03 6.95
CA VAL A 159 -1.95 24.31 8.28
C VAL A 159 -0.47 24.69 8.18
N VAL A 160 0.31 24.00 7.34
CA VAL A 160 1.73 24.30 7.13
C VAL A 160 1.92 25.71 6.54
N CYS A 161 1.08 26.08 5.57
CA CYS A 161 1.08 27.41 4.97
C CYS A 161 0.73 28.51 6.01
N GLU A 162 -0.33 28.30 6.78
CA GLU A 162 -0.82 29.21 7.84
C GLU A 162 0.21 29.41 8.96
N ARG A 163 0.97 28.36 9.30
CA ARG A 163 2.06 28.41 10.29
C ARG A 163 3.34 29.11 9.78
N GLY A 164 3.35 29.58 8.54
CA GLY A 164 4.46 30.38 8.00
C GLY A 164 5.58 29.57 7.36
N TYR A 165 5.48 28.26 7.25
CA TYR A 165 6.46 27.47 6.51
C TYR A 165 6.38 27.79 5.02
N ARG A 166 7.55 27.95 4.38
CA ARG A 166 7.67 28.34 2.96
C ARG A 166 8.36 27.32 2.08
N ARG A 167 8.88 26.25 2.67
CA ARG A 167 9.55 25.15 1.97
C ARG A 167 9.04 23.83 2.50
N VAL A 168 8.28 23.11 1.68
CA VAL A 168 7.55 21.91 2.10
C VAL A 168 7.86 20.76 1.14
N ARG A 169 8.25 19.62 1.69
CA ARG A 169 8.36 18.37 0.95
C ARG A 169 7.20 17.47 1.34
N VAL A 170 6.37 17.07 0.39
CA VAL A 170 5.29 16.11 0.62
C VAL A 170 5.76 14.75 0.13
N GLN A 171 5.79 13.77 1.02
CA GLN A 171 6.21 12.40 0.73
C GLN A 171 5.00 11.48 0.81
N LEU A 172 4.62 10.91 -0.34
CA LEU A 172 3.45 10.06 -0.52
C LEU A 172 3.89 8.65 -0.92
N ASP A 173 3.28 7.61 -0.37
CA ASP A 173 3.45 6.21 -0.83
C ASP A 173 2.38 5.78 -1.86
N SER A 174 1.39 6.63 -2.11
CA SER A 174 0.38 6.42 -3.14
C SER A 174 0.81 6.97 -4.51
N LYS A 175 1.26 6.08 -5.40
CA LYS A 175 1.49 6.43 -6.82
C LYS A 175 0.27 7.07 -7.49
N CYS A 176 -0.93 6.66 -7.11
CA CYS A 176 -2.18 7.21 -7.64
C CYS A 176 -2.36 8.68 -7.22
N ALA A 177 -2.15 9.00 -5.94
CA ALA A 177 -2.22 10.39 -5.46
C ALA A 177 -1.15 11.26 -6.12
N VAL A 178 0.09 10.78 -6.20
CA VAL A 178 1.20 11.48 -6.87
C VAL A 178 0.87 11.76 -8.34
N HIS A 179 0.33 10.77 -9.05
CA HIS A 179 -0.06 10.92 -10.45
C HIS A 179 -1.14 12.00 -10.62
N LEU A 180 -2.21 11.96 -9.83
CA LEU A 180 -3.31 12.92 -9.90
C LEU A 180 -2.86 14.36 -9.57
N ILE A 181 -1.99 14.51 -8.56
CA ILE A 181 -1.43 15.82 -8.18
C ILE A 181 -0.62 16.44 -9.33
N ARG A 182 0.13 15.61 -10.06
CA ARG A 182 1.00 16.07 -11.16
C ARG A 182 0.24 16.32 -12.46
N GLN A 183 -1.03 15.92 -12.57
CA GLN A 183 -1.84 16.18 -13.76
C GLN A 183 -2.28 17.66 -13.82
N ALA A 184 -2.04 18.28 -14.98
CA ALA A 184 -2.42 19.67 -15.24
C ALA A 184 -3.94 19.89 -15.21
N HIS A 185 -4.72 18.92 -15.70
CA HIS A 185 -6.18 18.99 -15.76
C HIS A 185 -6.79 17.68 -15.27
N THR A 186 -7.76 17.80 -14.37
CA THR A 186 -8.45 16.64 -13.80
C THR A 186 -9.87 16.46 -14.33
N GLY A 187 -10.40 17.40 -15.13
CA GLY A 187 -11.75 17.33 -15.70
C GLY A 187 -12.81 16.98 -14.65
N ASP A 188 -13.80 16.16 -15.04
CA ASP A 188 -14.88 15.65 -14.15
C ASP A 188 -14.43 14.52 -13.22
N HIS A 189 -13.14 14.41 -12.89
CA HIS A 189 -12.65 13.37 -11.98
C HIS A 189 -13.29 13.52 -10.59
N HIS A 190 -13.65 12.40 -9.95
CA HIS A 190 -14.29 12.36 -8.63
C HIS A 190 -13.44 12.95 -7.47
N CYS A 191 -12.16 13.27 -7.72
CA CYS A 191 -11.28 14.00 -6.80
C CYS A 191 -11.07 15.47 -7.19
N GLY A 192 -11.77 15.98 -8.21
CA GLY A 192 -11.55 17.30 -8.82
C GLY A 192 -11.52 18.43 -7.80
N SER A 193 -12.54 18.51 -6.93
CA SER A 193 -12.63 19.56 -5.90
C SER A 193 -11.48 19.52 -4.88
N ILE A 194 -10.95 18.34 -4.55
CA ILE A 194 -9.79 18.21 -3.65
C ILE A 194 -8.53 18.70 -4.37
N LEU A 195 -8.39 18.35 -5.66
CA LEU A 195 -7.25 18.74 -6.49
C LEU A 195 -7.28 20.25 -6.81
N ASP A 196 -8.45 20.86 -6.95
CA ASP A 196 -8.59 22.32 -7.08
C ASP A 196 -8.12 23.04 -5.83
N ARG A 197 -8.54 22.57 -4.64
CA ARG A 197 -8.05 23.13 -3.36
C ARG A 197 -6.54 22.92 -3.19
N PHE A 198 -6.00 21.79 -3.67
CA PHE A 198 -4.55 21.58 -3.72
C PHE A 198 -3.86 22.62 -4.63
N ARG A 199 -4.39 22.88 -5.83
CA ARG A 199 -3.85 23.90 -6.76
C ARG A 199 -3.90 25.30 -6.18
N ASP A 200 -4.99 25.65 -5.51
CA ASP A 200 -5.12 26.92 -4.80
C ASP A 200 -4.03 27.09 -3.73
N LEU A 201 -3.71 26.02 -3.01
CA LEU A 201 -2.59 26.01 -2.06
C LEU A 201 -1.25 26.16 -2.79
N MET A 202 -1.05 25.51 -3.94
CA MET A 202 0.19 25.64 -4.71
C MET A 202 0.38 27.05 -5.33
N SER A 203 -0.68 27.84 -5.47
CA SER A 203 -0.60 29.23 -5.95
C SER A 203 -0.01 30.22 -4.94
N ARG A 204 0.17 29.80 -3.68
CA ARG A 204 0.72 30.65 -2.60
C ARG A 204 2.23 30.90 -2.82
N PRO A 205 2.82 31.96 -2.23
CA PRO A 205 4.24 32.26 -2.39
C PRO A 205 5.12 31.37 -1.48
N TRP A 206 5.25 30.11 -1.85
CA TRP A 206 6.04 29.08 -1.17
C TRP A 206 6.52 28.01 -2.15
N GLU A 207 7.48 27.21 -1.72
CA GLU A 207 8.07 26.12 -2.48
C GLU A 207 7.57 24.79 -1.95
N VAL A 208 6.86 24.02 -2.79
CA VAL A 208 6.32 22.71 -2.43
C VAL A 208 6.82 21.66 -3.42
N THR A 209 7.40 20.57 -2.91
CA THR A 209 7.86 19.44 -3.72
C THR A 209 7.08 18.18 -3.38
N ILE A 210 6.74 17.37 -4.40
CA ILE A 210 6.00 16.12 -4.25
C ILE A 210 6.92 14.95 -4.60
N GLU A 211 7.19 14.10 -3.62
CA GLU A 211 8.05 12.92 -3.72
C GLU A 211 7.22 11.66 -3.48
N HIS A 212 7.44 10.64 -4.30
CA HIS A 212 6.91 9.31 -4.03
C HIS A 212 7.93 8.52 -3.19
N ILE A 213 7.49 7.94 -2.08
CA ILE A 213 8.29 7.04 -1.24
C ILE A 213 7.66 5.64 -1.23
N TYR A 214 8.38 4.65 -0.73
CA TYR A 214 7.79 3.34 -0.47
C TYR A 214 7.06 3.34 0.87
N ARG A 215 6.09 2.44 1.02
CA ARG A 215 5.21 2.37 2.21
C ARG A 215 6.00 2.14 3.50
N GLU A 216 7.11 1.42 3.42
CA GLU A 216 8.03 1.11 4.53
C GLU A 216 8.71 2.37 5.06
N GLY A 217 8.84 3.40 4.22
CA GLY A 217 9.32 4.72 4.63
C GLY A 217 8.21 5.63 5.17
N ASN A 218 6.96 5.15 5.25
CA ASN A 218 5.77 5.94 5.65
C ASN A 218 5.04 5.36 6.88
N CYS A 219 5.66 4.46 7.64
CA CYS A 219 5.05 3.72 8.75
C CYS A 219 4.37 4.61 9.81
N CYS A 220 4.96 5.77 10.13
CA CYS A 220 4.33 6.73 11.05
C CYS A 220 2.96 7.21 10.53
N ALA A 221 2.85 7.51 9.24
CA ALA A 221 1.62 8.00 8.64
C ALA A 221 0.56 6.90 8.55
N ASP A 222 0.97 5.66 8.20
CA ASP A 222 0.10 4.47 8.21
C ASP A 222 -0.51 4.20 9.59
N TYR A 223 0.30 4.24 10.65
CA TYR A 223 -0.19 4.13 12.02
C TYR A 223 -1.25 5.21 12.33
N LEU A 224 -0.98 6.47 11.96
CA LEU A 224 -1.87 7.59 12.24
C LEU A 224 -3.16 7.55 11.41
N ALA A 225 -3.09 7.10 10.16
CA ALA A 225 -4.25 6.91 9.31
C ALA A 225 -5.16 5.80 9.88
N SER A 226 -4.56 4.69 10.33
CA SER A 226 -5.27 3.63 11.04
C SER A 226 -5.94 4.13 12.33
N ARG A 227 -5.23 4.95 13.12
CA ARG A 227 -5.77 5.57 14.34
C ARG A 227 -6.98 6.47 14.07
N GLY A 228 -7.08 7.09 12.89
CA GLY A 228 -8.21 7.93 12.52
C GLY A 228 -9.56 7.19 12.53
N HIS A 229 -9.58 5.87 12.30
CA HIS A 229 -10.82 5.09 12.30
C HIS A 229 -11.52 5.02 13.66
N VAL A 230 -10.78 5.12 14.77
CA VAL A 230 -11.34 5.02 16.13
C VAL A 230 -11.66 6.39 16.75
N LEU A 231 -11.39 7.48 16.03
CA LEU A 231 -11.65 8.84 16.50
C LEU A 231 -13.01 9.34 16.00
N PRO A 232 -13.63 10.34 16.66
CA PRO A 232 -14.80 11.02 16.14
C PRO A 232 -14.56 11.60 14.75
N PHE A 233 -15.63 11.82 13.98
CA PHE A 233 -15.53 12.46 12.66
C PHE A 233 -14.79 13.81 12.74
N GLY A 234 -13.86 14.04 11.81
CA GLY A 234 -13.08 15.27 11.74
C GLY A 234 -11.60 15.10 12.04
N LEU A 235 -10.92 16.24 12.13
CA LEU A 235 -9.47 16.35 12.28
C LEU A 235 -9.08 16.38 13.76
N HIS A 236 -8.10 15.56 14.12
CA HIS A 236 -7.55 15.47 15.47
C HIS A 236 -6.04 15.66 15.41
N GLU A 237 -5.51 16.51 16.29
CA GLU A 237 -4.06 16.53 16.54
C GLU A 237 -3.71 15.36 17.48
N VAL A 238 -2.63 14.67 17.19
CA VAL A 238 -2.14 13.55 18.00
C VAL A 238 -0.98 14.05 18.84
N GLU A 239 -1.11 13.92 20.16
CA GLU A 239 -0.09 14.36 21.09
C GLU A 239 1.22 13.58 20.94
N ASN A 240 2.34 14.28 21.15
CA ASN A 240 3.68 13.69 21.13
C ASN A 240 3.91 12.63 22.23
N SER A 241 2.96 12.46 23.16
CA SER A 241 2.99 11.46 24.24
C SER A 241 2.53 10.07 23.80
N ASP A 242 2.04 9.90 22.57
CA ASP A 242 1.63 8.59 22.04
C ASP A 242 2.85 7.64 21.95
N PRO A 243 2.87 6.53 22.71
CA PRO A 243 4.04 5.63 22.74
C PRO A 243 4.29 4.93 21.40
N MET A 244 3.24 4.61 20.65
CA MET A 244 3.35 3.93 19.37
C MET A 244 3.86 4.88 18.29
N LEU A 245 3.39 6.12 18.28
CA LEU A 245 3.95 7.15 17.42
C LEU A 245 5.43 7.41 17.74
N SER A 246 5.76 7.48 19.03
CA SER A 246 7.15 7.66 19.49
C SER A 246 8.06 6.52 19.02
N TYR A 247 7.56 5.28 19.06
CA TYR A 247 8.26 4.11 18.53
C TYR A 247 8.55 4.24 17.03
N TRP A 248 7.56 4.58 16.21
CA TRP A 248 7.77 4.73 14.76
C TRP A 248 8.67 5.90 14.40
N ILE A 249 8.57 7.02 15.12
CA ILE A 249 9.50 8.15 14.92
C ILE A 249 10.93 7.72 15.26
N MET A 250 11.13 6.97 16.35
CA MET A 250 12.44 6.43 16.70
C MET A 250 12.96 5.46 15.63
N TYR A 251 12.10 4.59 15.11
CA TYR A 251 12.42 3.64 14.03
C TYR A 251 12.96 4.39 12.79
N ASP A 252 12.26 5.46 12.36
CA ASP A 252 12.68 6.31 11.24
C ASP A 252 13.99 7.04 11.54
N CYS A 253 14.15 7.62 12.73
CA CYS A 253 15.36 8.36 13.12
C CYS A 253 16.60 7.48 13.26
N GLN A 254 16.44 6.18 13.57
CA GLN A 254 17.53 5.21 13.61
C GLN A 254 17.90 4.67 12.22
N GLY A 255 17.17 5.06 11.16
CA GLY A 255 17.40 4.59 9.80
C GLY A 255 17.16 3.09 9.64
N ILE A 256 16.33 2.49 10.52
CA ILE A 256 15.96 1.09 10.38
C ILE A 256 15.23 0.94 9.04
N SER A 257 15.61 -0.08 8.29
CA SER A 257 15.14 -0.30 6.94
C SER A 257 14.69 -1.73 6.76
N GLU A 258 13.65 -1.91 5.96
CA GLU A 258 13.15 -3.20 5.54
C GLU A 258 13.56 -3.47 4.09
N PRO A 259 13.89 -4.71 3.71
CA PRO A 259 14.27 -5.05 2.36
C PRO A 259 13.06 -5.01 1.42
N TRP A 260 13.17 -4.28 0.31
CA TRP A 260 12.17 -4.27 -0.76
C TRP A 260 12.76 -4.49 -2.15
N LEU A 261 12.01 -5.20 -2.99
CA LEU A 261 12.37 -5.41 -4.39
C LEU A 261 11.97 -4.19 -5.22
N VAL A 262 12.94 -3.36 -5.55
CA VAL A 262 12.76 -2.18 -6.40
C VAL A 262 12.94 -2.56 -7.87
N LEU A 263 12.04 -2.06 -8.73
CA LEU A 263 12.21 -2.14 -10.18
C LEU A 263 13.08 -0.96 -10.60
N ASN A 264 14.27 -1.24 -11.15
CA ASN A 264 15.13 -0.21 -11.75
C ASN A 264 14.46 0.36 -13.01
N GLU A 265 13.79 1.49 -12.88
CA GLU A 265 13.45 2.34 -14.02
C GLU A 265 14.69 3.19 -14.35
N ARG A 266 15.50 2.72 -15.30
CA ARG A 266 16.54 3.54 -15.96
C ARG A 266 15.92 4.31 -17.11
#